data_AF-A0A4Z1HJL0-F1
#
_entry.id   AF-A0A4Z1HJL0-F1
#
_cell.length_a   1.000
_cell.length_b   1.000
_cell.length_c   1.000
_cell.angle_alpha   90.00
_cell.angle_beta   90.00
_cell.angle_gamma   90.00
#
_symmetry.space_group_name_H-M   'P 1'
#
loop_
_entity.id
_entity.type
_entity.pdbx_description
1 polymer ?
#
loop_
_entity_poly.entity_id
_entity_poly.type
_entity_poly.pdbx_seq_one_letter_code
_entity_poly.pdbx_strand_id
1 'polypeptide(L)'
;MASVAKFGSALESSSYQSPDGGSAYAPLRKKAIEEAIAMGYNPATMVECGVTWADDHDPFQHVKNAAYVHYVNQCAFREFQSFEPYLGKEKFQDMLKVRGVGPVVKNYTVNFKRPVKFPDSLIVANHITKVFPDRYFGITSVWSLNQQVIVADFKICIVFFDYDRGVPANLLEIGGAYKDLYEALKQRLEMEAKIASTWEKEHPKRTKAML
;
A
#
# COMPACT_ATOMS: atom_id res chain seq x y z
N MET A 1 7.34 14.27 19.06
CA MET A 1 6.40 13.53 18.19
C MET A 1 5.04 14.17 18.36
N ALA A 2 4.31 14.49 17.28
CA ALA A 2 2.90 14.79 17.40
C ALA A 2 2.21 13.52 17.91
N SER A 3 1.68 13.55 19.13
CA SER A 3 0.80 12.49 19.63
C SER A 3 -0.63 12.85 19.27
N VAL A 4 -1.52 11.85 19.16
CA VAL A 4 -2.96 12.14 19.22
C VAL A 4 -3.19 13.03 20.45
N ALA A 5 -4.12 14.00 20.36
CA ALA A 5 -4.62 14.63 21.58
C ALA A 5 -4.99 13.50 22.55
N LYS A 6 -4.40 13.47 23.75
CA LYS A 6 -4.62 12.36 24.67
C LYS A 6 -6.12 12.32 24.98
N PHE A 7 -6.80 11.29 24.50
CA PHE A 7 -8.17 11.00 24.89
C PHE A 7 -8.20 10.83 26.42
N GLY A 8 -9.21 11.39 27.07
CA GLY A 8 -9.39 11.33 28.52
C GLY A 8 -9.85 9.95 29.01
N SER A 9 -10.27 9.06 28.10
CA SER A 9 -10.69 7.70 28.44
C SER A 9 -10.57 6.73 27.26
N ALA A 10 -10.61 5.42 27.56
CA ALA A 10 -10.71 4.37 26.54
C ALA A 10 -11.99 4.53 25.68
N LEU A 11 -13.11 4.88 26.32
CA LEU A 11 -14.40 5.12 25.66
C LEU A 11 -14.31 6.24 24.62
N GLU A 12 -13.63 7.34 24.95
CA GLU A 12 -13.43 8.46 24.04
C GLU A 12 -12.51 8.06 22.86
N SER A 13 -11.45 7.30 23.15
CA SER A 13 -10.49 6.84 22.13
C SER A 13 -11.06 5.84 21.11
N SER A 14 -12.15 5.15 21.46
CA SER A 14 -12.85 4.19 20.61
C SER A 14 -14.17 4.73 20.03
N SER A 15 -14.42 6.04 20.14
CA SER A 15 -15.68 6.69 19.70
C SER A 15 -15.74 6.92 18.17
N TYR A 16 -16.72 7.67 17.66
CA TYR A 16 -16.74 8.12 16.25
C TYR A 16 -15.56 9.04 15.86
N GLN A 17 -14.77 9.49 16.84
CA GLN A 17 -13.45 10.11 16.61
C GLN A 17 -12.35 9.07 16.36
N SER A 18 -12.71 7.78 16.25
CA SER A 18 -11.82 6.68 15.94
C SER A 18 -11.06 6.92 14.64
N PRO A 19 -9.95 6.21 14.45
CA PRO A 19 -8.91 6.61 13.51
C PRO A 19 -9.36 6.62 12.05
N ASP A 20 -10.40 5.87 11.67
CA ASP A 20 -10.95 5.87 10.31
C ASP A 20 -11.92 7.06 10.08
N GLY A 21 -11.34 8.24 9.87
CA GLY A 21 -12.08 9.46 9.52
C GLY A 21 -12.32 10.47 10.65
N GLY A 22 -11.94 10.16 11.90
CA GLY A 22 -12.04 11.08 13.03
C GLY A 22 -11.14 12.32 12.91
N SER A 23 -11.62 13.46 13.43
CA SER A 23 -10.89 14.74 13.42
C SER A 23 -9.63 14.72 14.31
N ALA A 24 -9.64 13.90 15.36
CA ALA A 24 -8.53 13.73 16.30
C ALA A 24 -7.24 13.19 15.63
N TYR A 25 -7.38 12.41 14.56
CA TYR A 25 -6.26 11.82 13.82
C TYR A 25 -5.81 12.66 12.62
N ALA A 26 -6.52 13.75 12.28
CA ALA A 26 -6.24 14.55 11.09
C ALA A 26 -4.79 15.07 11.01
N PRO A 27 -4.15 15.58 12.10
CA PRO A 27 -2.75 16.00 12.05
C PRO A 27 -1.78 14.85 11.79
N LEU A 28 -2.05 13.68 12.39
CA LEU A 28 -1.22 12.48 12.26
C LEU A 28 -1.32 11.87 10.87
N ARG A 29 -2.53 11.85 10.32
CA ARG A 29 -2.85 11.44 8.95
C ARG A 29 -2.13 12.32 7.95
N LYS A 30 -2.27 13.65 8.07
CA LYS A 30 -1.59 14.61 7.21
C LYS A 30 -0.09 14.35 7.19
N LYS A 31 0.53 14.23 8.37
CA LYS A 31 1.95 13.97 8.49
C LYS A 31 2.37 12.63 7.86
N ALA A 32 1.64 11.55 8.10
CA ALA A 32 1.96 10.24 7.52
C ALA A 32 1.85 10.23 5.99
N ILE A 33 0.84 10.91 5.43
CA ILE A 33 0.68 11.08 3.98
C ILE A 33 1.83 11.91 3.40
N GLU A 34 2.14 13.07 4.00
CA GLU A 34 3.25 13.93 3.56
C GLU A 34 4.58 13.17 3.56
N GLU A 35 4.86 12.39 4.61
CA GLU A 35 6.06 11.55 4.70
C GLU A 35 6.06 10.45 3.63
N ALA A 36 4.95 9.73 3.44
CA ALA A 36 4.86 8.69 2.41
C ALA A 36 5.09 9.25 1.00
N ILE A 37 4.53 10.43 0.68
CA ILE A 37 4.75 11.12 -0.60
C ILE A 37 6.22 11.51 -0.75
N ALA A 38 6.83 12.09 0.29
CA ALA A 38 8.24 12.47 0.27
C ALA A 38 9.16 11.26 0.09
N MET A 39 8.76 10.08 0.58
CA MET A 39 9.45 8.81 0.38
C MET A 39 9.26 8.20 -1.03
N GLY A 40 8.42 8.80 -1.89
CA GLY A 40 8.18 8.33 -3.26
C GLY A 40 7.03 7.33 -3.39
N TYR A 41 6.16 7.19 -2.39
CA TYR A 41 4.94 6.39 -2.53
C TYR A 41 3.87 7.16 -3.32
N ASN A 42 3.11 6.44 -4.13
CA ASN A 42 2.14 7.07 -5.01
C ASN A 42 0.83 7.39 -4.25
N PRO A 43 0.40 8.67 -4.19
CA PRO A 43 -0.85 9.08 -3.54
C PRO A 43 -2.10 8.35 -4.04
N ALA A 44 -2.16 7.99 -5.33
CA ALA A 44 -3.32 7.31 -5.91
C ALA A 44 -3.58 5.96 -5.24
N THR A 45 -2.53 5.30 -4.76
CA THR A 45 -2.58 3.97 -4.13
C THR A 45 -2.94 4.03 -2.64
N MET A 46 -2.87 5.22 -2.03
CA MET A 46 -2.98 5.36 -0.57
C MET A 46 -4.38 5.08 -0.08
N VAL A 47 -4.48 4.25 0.96
CA VAL A 47 -5.71 3.99 1.68
C VAL A 47 -5.45 4.13 3.17
N GLU A 48 -6.46 4.58 3.90
CA GLU A 48 -6.48 4.53 5.35
C GLU A 48 -7.31 3.33 5.80
N CYS A 49 -6.78 2.56 6.74
CA CYS A 49 -7.44 1.40 7.31
C CYS A 49 -7.49 1.56 8.83
N GLY A 50 -8.70 1.72 9.39
CA GLY A 50 -8.89 1.67 10.83
C GLY A 50 -8.60 0.27 11.38
N VAL A 51 -7.86 0.20 12.48
CA VAL A 51 -7.73 -1.05 13.24
C VAL A 51 -9.07 -1.33 13.92
N THR A 52 -9.61 -2.51 13.71
CA THR A 52 -10.85 -2.98 14.32
C THR A 52 -10.51 -3.92 15.47
N TRP A 53 -10.89 -3.57 16.71
CA TRP A 53 -10.56 -4.38 17.89
C TRP A 53 -11.01 -5.84 17.77
N ALA A 54 -12.26 -6.07 17.33
CA ALA A 54 -12.84 -7.41 17.27
C ALA A 54 -12.22 -8.28 16.15
N ASP A 55 -11.92 -7.67 15.01
CA ASP A 55 -11.48 -8.40 13.81
C ASP A 55 -9.96 -8.51 13.72
N ASP A 56 -9.21 -7.50 14.16
CA ASP A 56 -7.79 -7.41 13.88
C ASP A 56 -6.90 -7.89 15.02
N HIS A 57 -7.37 -7.84 16.28
CA HIS A 57 -6.56 -8.27 17.42
C HIS A 57 -6.54 -9.79 17.60
N ASP A 58 -5.43 -10.27 18.15
CA ASP A 58 -5.31 -11.62 18.72
C ASP A 58 -5.24 -11.56 20.27
N PRO A 59 -5.23 -12.73 20.96
CA PRO A 59 -5.13 -12.79 22.41
C PRO A 59 -3.83 -12.20 23.00
N PHE A 60 -2.82 -11.89 22.19
CA PHE A 60 -1.57 -11.26 22.62
C PHE A 60 -1.61 -9.73 22.56
N GLN A 61 -2.81 -9.15 22.42
CA GLN A 61 -3.09 -7.72 22.58
C GLN A 61 -2.45 -6.84 21.49
N HIS A 62 -2.26 -7.37 20.30
CA HIS A 62 -1.86 -6.60 19.12
C HIS A 62 -2.60 -7.09 17.88
N VAL A 63 -2.48 -6.33 16.80
CA VAL A 63 -2.96 -6.71 15.47
C VAL A 63 -2.29 -8.03 15.06
N LYS A 64 -3.11 -9.02 14.70
CA LYS A 64 -2.68 -10.36 14.28
C LYS A 64 -2.03 -10.31 12.90
N ASN A 65 -1.06 -11.18 12.64
CA ASN A 65 -0.29 -11.16 11.39
C ASN A 65 -1.19 -11.21 10.12
N ALA A 66 -2.27 -12.00 10.16
CA ALA A 66 -3.19 -12.14 9.03
C ALA A 66 -3.98 -10.85 8.71
N ALA A 67 -4.23 -9.98 9.70
CA ALA A 67 -4.94 -8.71 9.50
C ALA A 67 -4.19 -7.78 8.53
N TYR A 68 -2.86 -7.80 8.55
CA TYR A 68 -2.04 -6.97 7.65
C TYR A 68 -2.26 -7.28 6.17
N VAL A 69 -2.59 -8.53 5.83
CA VAL A 69 -2.90 -8.91 4.44
C VAL A 69 -4.20 -8.23 3.98
N HIS A 70 -5.18 -8.09 4.87
CA HIS A 70 -6.42 -7.36 4.56
C HIS A 70 -6.16 -5.89 4.27
N TYR A 71 -5.35 -5.21 5.09
CA TYR A 71 -5.00 -3.80 4.87
C TYR A 71 -4.24 -3.60 3.55
N VAL A 72 -3.26 -4.46 3.26
CA VAL A 72 -2.47 -4.41 2.02
C VAL A 72 -3.33 -4.69 0.80
N ASN A 73 -4.31 -5.59 0.88
CA ASN A 73 -5.23 -5.86 -0.22
C ASN A 73 -6.12 -4.66 -0.58
N GLN A 74 -6.49 -3.80 0.38
CA GLN A 74 -7.19 -2.56 0.08
C GLN A 74 -6.31 -1.62 -0.76
N CYS A 75 -5.03 -1.48 -0.41
CA CYS A 75 -4.06 -0.71 -1.19
C CYS A 75 -3.81 -1.34 -2.58
N ALA A 76 -3.70 -2.67 -2.67
CA ALA A 76 -3.56 -3.37 -3.94
C ALA A 76 -4.76 -3.14 -4.86
N PHE A 77 -5.99 -3.09 -4.32
CA PHE A 77 -7.16 -2.78 -5.13
C PHE A 77 -7.13 -1.34 -5.67
N ARG A 78 -6.70 -0.37 -4.86
CA ARG A 78 -6.47 1.01 -5.34
C ARG A 78 -5.39 1.10 -6.41
N GLU A 79 -4.31 0.34 -6.26
CA GLU A 79 -3.28 0.19 -7.29
C GLU A 79 -3.91 -0.33 -8.60
N PHE A 80 -4.77 -1.35 -8.54
CA PHE A 80 -5.46 -1.84 -9.75
C PHE A 80 -6.45 -0.82 -10.32
N GLN A 81 -7.18 -0.09 -9.48
CA GLN A 81 -8.05 1.00 -9.92
C GLN A 81 -7.27 2.10 -10.64
N SER A 82 -6.01 2.34 -10.25
CA SER A 82 -5.14 3.31 -10.93
C SER A 82 -4.83 2.94 -12.38
N PHE A 83 -5.15 1.73 -12.83
CA PHE A 83 -4.92 1.29 -14.21
C PHE A 83 -6.01 1.76 -15.18
N GLU A 84 -7.18 2.18 -14.69
CA GLU A 84 -8.32 2.58 -15.52
C GLU A 84 -7.99 3.63 -16.60
N PRO A 85 -7.23 4.71 -16.31
CA PRO A 85 -6.89 5.72 -17.32
C PRO A 85 -6.08 5.18 -18.51
N TYR A 86 -5.36 4.07 -18.33
CA TYR A 86 -4.50 3.47 -19.36
C TYR A 86 -5.20 2.34 -20.11
N LEU A 87 -6.04 1.57 -19.41
CA LEU A 87 -6.81 0.49 -20.01
C LEU A 87 -8.05 0.99 -20.77
N GLY A 88 -8.58 2.14 -20.34
CA GLY A 88 -9.91 2.60 -20.73
C GLY A 88 -11.02 1.82 -20.02
N LYS A 89 -12.23 2.40 -20.00
CA LYS A 89 -13.35 1.92 -19.20
C LYS A 89 -13.71 0.45 -19.46
N GLU A 90 -13.76 0.03 -20.72
CA GLU A 90 -14.19 -1.32 -21.10
C GLU A 90 -13.20 -2.39 -20.61
N LYS A 91 -11.93 -2.31 -21.00
CA LYS A 91 -10.89 -3.27 -20.59
C LYS A 91 -10.64 -3.26 -19.09
N PHE A 92 -10.78 -2.10 -18.44
CA PHE A 92 -10.73 -2.02 -16.99
C PHE A 92 -11.87 -2.80 -16.33
N GLN A 93 -13.10 -2.70 -16.85
CA GLN A 93 -14.23 -3.48 -16.36
C GLN A 93 -14.05 -4.99 -16.61
N ASP A 94 -13.47 -5.37 -17.73
CA ASP A 94 -13.13 -6.77 -18.02
C ASP A 94 -12.06 -7.30 -17.06
N MET A 95 -11.01 -6.52 -16.80
CA MET A 95 -9.99 -6.83 -15.79
C MET A 95 -10.61 -7.08 -14.41
N LEU A 96 -11.53 -6.22 -13.96
CA LEU A 96 -12.23 -6.38 -12.67
C LEU A 96 -13.14 -7.61 -12.62
N LYS A 97 -13.69 -8.02 -13.78
CA LYS A 97 -14.56 -9.20 -13.92
C LYS A 97 -13.79 -10.45 -14.30
N VAL A 98 -12.45 -10.41 -14.29
CA VAL A 98 -11.59 -11.55 -14.59
C VAL A 98 -11.86 -12.08 -16.01
N ARG A 99 -12.02 -11.17 -16.98
CA ARG A 99 -12.16 -11.47 -18.41
C ARG A 99 -10.93 -10.97 -19.15
N GLY A 100 -10.31 -11.80 -19.98
CA GLY A 100 -9.06 -11.45 -20.64
C GLY A 100 -7.90 -11.33 -19.66
N VAL A 101 -7.24 -10.17 -19.60
CA VAL A 101 -6.02 -9.98 -18.80
C VAL A 101 -6.31 -9.25 -17.50
N GLY A 102 -5.78 -9.77 -16.38
CA GLY A 102 -5.80 -9.04 -15.12
C GLY A 102 -4.69 -9.39 -14.13
N PRO A 103 -4.50 -8.57 -13.10
CA PRO A 103 -3.43 -8.74 -12.14
C PRO A 103 -3.73 -9.87 -11.14
N VAL A 104 -2.71 -10.65 -10.80
CA VAL A 104 -2.73 -11.72 -9.80
C VAL A 104 -1.54 -11.54 -8.86
N VAL A 105 -1.78 -11.64 -7.55
CA VAL A 105 -0.70 -11.71 -6.56
C VAL A 105 0.01 -13.06 -6.68
N LYS A 106 1.25 -13.08 -7.19
CA LYS A 106 2.03 -14.32 -7.32
C LYS A 106 2.66 -14.75 -6.00
N ASN A 107 3.24 -13.80 -5.28
CA ASN A 107 3.82 -14.01 -3.95
C ASN A 107 4.05 -12.66 -3.25
N TYR A 108 4.28 -12.73 -1.94
CA TYR A 108 4.76 -11.61 -1.15
C TYR A 108 5.64 -12.09 0.01
N THR A 109 6.51 -11.21 0.50
CA THR A 109 7.22 -11.36 1.77
C THR A 109 6.91 -10.17 2.67
N VAL A 110 6.64 -10.40 3.95
CA VAL A 110 6.32 -9.36 4.91
C VAL A 110 7.43 -9.23 5.96
N ASN A 111 7.78 -7.99 6.32
CA ASN A 111 8.56 -7.70 7.52
C ASN A 111 7.68 -6.97 8.54
N PHE A 112 7.37 -7.64 9.65
CA PHE A 112 6.70 -7.01 10.80
C PHE A 112 7.76 -6.29 11.65
N LYS A 113 7.69 -4.96 11.71
CA LYS A 113 8.70 -4.11 12.36
C LYS A 113 8.31 -3.75 13.79
N ARG A 114 7.02 -3.50 14.03
CA ARG A 114 6.47 -3.10 15.33
C ARG A 114 5.04 -3.58 15.50
N PRO A 115 4.62 -3.98 16.72
CA PRO A 115 3.22 -4.32 16.99
C PRO A 115 2.34 -3.08 16.91
N VAL A 116 1.13 -3.24 16.36
CA VAL A 116 0.07 -2.23 16.33
C VAL A 116 -1.04 -2.63 17.28
N LYS A 117 -1.72 -1.67 17.89
CA LYS A 117 -2.82 -1.90 18.82
C LYS A 117 -4.00 -0.99 18.53
N PHE A 118 -5.20 -1.48 18.75
CA PHE A 118 -6.42 -0.68 18.82
C PHE A 118 -6.38 0.30 20.02
N PRO A 119 -6.89 1.53 19.88
CA PRO A 119 -7.32 2.17 18.63
C PRO A 119 -6.12 2.76 17.85
N ASP A 120 -6.01 2.49 16.55
CA ASP A 120 -5.03 3.11 15.63
C ASP A 120 -5.58 3.10 14.20
N SER A 121 -5.05 3.95 13.32
CA SER A 121 -5.29 3.90 11.87
C SER A 121 -3.97 3.61 11.18
N LEU A 122 -4.08 2.98 10.02
CA LEU A 122 -2.95 2.66 9.18
C LEU A 122 -3.07 3.39 7.86
N ILE A 123 -2.05 4.15 7.46
CA ILE A 123 -1.90 4.56 6.06
C ILE A 123 -1.15 3.45 5.35
N VAL A 124 -1.71 2.94 4.27
CA VAL A 124 -1.11 1.89 3.45
C VAL A 124 -0.89 2.45 2.05
N ALA A 125 0.32 2.34 1.54
CA ALA A 125 0.69 2.89 0.24
C ALA A 125 1.65 1.95 -0.49
N ASN A 126 1.58 1.96 -1.83
CA ASN A 126 2.43 1.16 -2.70
C ASN A 126 3.44 2.02 -3.48
N HIS A 127 4.60 1.42 -3.73
CA HIS A 127 5.70 1.98 -4.50
C HIS A 127 6.27 0.91 -5.43
N ILE A 128 6.31 1.17 -6.74
CA ILE A 128 6.79 0.22 -7.75
C ILE A 128 8.32 0.23 -7.77
N THR A 129 8.92 -0.96 -7.71
CA THR A 129 10.37 -1.15 -7.65
C THR A 129 10.96 -1.83 -8.89
N LYS A 130 10.16 -2.61 -9.63
CA LYS A 130 10.57 -3.24 -10.89
C LYS A 130 9.36 -3.47 -11.79
N VAL A 131 9.54 -3.37 -13.10
CA VAL A 131 8.51 -3.64 -14.10
C VAL A 131 9.11 -4.52 -15.19
N PHE A 132 8.37 -5.56 -15.57
CA PHE A 132 8.64 -6.49 -16.66
C PHE A 132 7.39 -6.60 -17.54
N PRO A 133 7.50 -7.17 -18.75
CA PRO A 133 6.36 -7.23 -19.67
C PRO A 133 5.14 -8.01 -19.14
N ASP A 134 5.36 -8.97 -18.23
CA ASP A 134 4.31 -9.84 -17.65
C ASP A 134 4.04 -9.60 -16.16
N ARG A 135 4.80 -8.72 -15.49
CA ARG A 135 4.72 -8.54 -14.04
C ARG A 135 5.34 -7.24 -13.56
N TYR A 136 4.98 -6.82 -12.36
CA TYR A 136 5.71 -5.79 -11.62
C TYR A 136 5.97 -6.22 -10.18
N PHE A 137 6.91 -5.53 -9.55
CA PHE A 137 7.24 -5.69 -8.14
C PHE A 137 7.01 -4.37 -7.43
N GLY A 138 6.40 -4.43 -6.24
CA GLY A 138 6.14 -3.27 -5.41
C GLY A 138 6.61 -3.49 -3.98
N ILE A 139 6.81 -2.38 -3.26
CA ILE A 139 6.86 -2.35 -1.81
C ILE A 139 5.59 -1.65 -1.33
N THR A 140 4.76 -2.38 -0.60
CA THR A 140 3.60 -1.81 0.10
C THR A 140 3.96 -1.62 1.57
N SER A 141 3.95 -0.38 2.04
CA SER A 141 4.30 -0.04 3.42
C SER A 141 3.05 0.36 4.21
N VAL A 142 3.10 0.03 5.51
CA VAL A 142 2.01 0.27 6.46
C VAL A 142 2.52 1.22 7.54
N TRP A 143 2.00 2.44 7.60
CA TRP A 143 2.33 3.44 8.61
C TRP A 143 1.25 3.47 9.68
N SER A 144 1.66 3.37 10.94
CA SER A 144 0.75 3.62 12.07
C SER A 144 0.60 5.13 12.30
N LEU A 145 -0.65 5.60 12.41
CA LEU A 145 -0.90 6.99 12.75
C LEU A 145 -0.47 7.29 14.19
N ASN A 146 -0.68 6.39 15.14
CA ASN A 146 -0.24 6.61 16.51
C ASN A 146 1.29 6.64 16.67
N GLN A 147 1.97 5.70 16.02
CA GLN A 147 3.42 5.55 16.14
C GLN A 147 4.20 6.46 15.19
N GLN A 148 3.55 6.97 14.14
CA GLN A 148 4.13 7.84 13.12
C GLN A 148 5.39 7.22 12.47
N VAL A 149 5.33 5.91 12.21
CA VAL A 149 6.39 5.15 11.54
C VAL A 149 5.82 4.00 10.71
N ILE A 150 6.61 3.47 9.78
CA ILE A 150 6.33 2.19 9.11
C ILE A 150 6.42 1.04 10.13
N VAL A 151 5.31 0.35 10.34
CA VAL A 151 5.16 -0.78 11.27
C VAL A 151 5.25 -2.14 10.57
N ALA A 152 4.97 -2.19 9.27
CA ALA A 152 5.19 -3.35 8.42
C ALA A 152 5.47 -2.94 6.97
N ASP A 153 6.18 -3.77 6.22
CA ASP A 153 6.28 -3.64 4.76
C ASP A 153 6.15 -4.99 4.05
N PHE A 154 5.64 -4.95 2.83
CA PHE A 154 5.39 -6.10 1.98
C PHE A 154 6.14 -5.91 0.66
N LYS A 155 6.99 -6.86 0.30
CA LYS A 155 7.53 -6.95 -1.07
C LYS A 155 6.61 -7.87 -1.85
N ILE A 156 5.94 -7.35 -2.87
CA ILE A 156 4.86 -8.06 -3.58
C ILE A 156 5.24 -8.23 -5.05
N CYS A 157 4.98 -9.41 -5.60
CA CYS A 157 5.04 -9.67 -7.04
C CYS A 157 3.62 -9.81 -7.60
N ILE A 158 3.27 -8.92 -8.53
CA ILE A 158 2.00 -8.97 -9.26
C ILE A 158 2.29 -9.41 -10.69
N VAL A 159 1.60 -10.44 -11.16
CA VAL A 159 1.67 -10.94 -12.54
C VAL A 159 0.40 -10.55 -13.27
N PHE A 160 0.52 -10.07 -14.50
CA PHE A 160 -0.62 -9.97 -15.40
C PHE A 160 -0.88 -11.36 -15.99
N PHE A 161 -2.08 -11.88 -15.80
CA PHE A 161 -2.46 -13.22 -16.19
C PHE A 161 -3.57 -13.14 -17.23
N ASP A 162 -3.43 -13.88 -18.32
CA ASP A 162 -4.47 -14.08 -19.32
C ASP A 162 -5.37 -15.22 -18.84
N TYR A 163 -6.56 -14.87 -18.36
CA TYR A 163 -7.52 -15.82 -17.80
C TYR A 163 -8.18 -16.71 -18.86
N ASP A 164 -8.22 -16.25 -20.11
CA ASP A 164 -8.80 -17.03 -21.20
C ASP A 164 -7.83 -18.13 -21.65
N ARG A 165 -6.52 -17.84 -21.63
CA ARG A 165 -5.45 -18.77 -22.04
C ARG A 165 -4.81 -19.54 -20.89
N GLY A 166 -4.99 -19.10 -19.65
CA GLY A 166 -4.40 -19.73 -18.47
C GLY A 166 -2.87 -19.55 -18.38
N VAL A 167 -2.33 -18.45 -18.88
CA VAL A 167 -0.87 -18.17 -18.91
C VAL A 167 -0.56 -16.72 -18.54
N PRO A 168 0.67 -16.41 -18.09
CA PRO A 168 1.10 -15.01 -17.94
C PRO A 168 0.94 -14.21 -19.25
N ALA A 169 0.42 -13.00 -19.14
CA ALA A 169 0.16 -12.10 -20.24
C ALA A 169 1.35 -11.16 -20.45
N ASN A 170 1.98 -11.21 -21.63
CA ASN A 170 2.98 -10.21 -22.00
C ASN A 170 2.26 -8.95 -22.54
N LEU A 171 2.22 -7.90 -21.73
CA LEU A 171 1.51 -6.65 -22.05
C LEU A 171 2.06 -5.96 -23.31
N LEU A 172 3.35 -6.09 -23.60
CA LEU A 172 3.97 -5.52 -24.80
C LEU A 172 3.54 -6.27 -26.07
N GLU A 173 3.49 -7.60 -26.02
CA GLU A 173 3.07 -8.43 -27.15
C GLU A 173 1.59 -8.25 -27.48
N ILE A 174 0.74 -8.11 -26.45
CA ILE A 174 -0.70 -7.88 -26.64
C ILE A 174 -0.95 -6.49 -27.27
N GLY A 175 -0.16 -5.49 -26.91
CA GLY A 175 -0.24 -4.16 -27.51
C GLY A 175 -1.48 -3.35 -27.08
N GLY A 176 -1.72 -2.24 -27.80
CA GLY A 176 -2.79 -1.28 -27.50
C GLY A 176 -2.75 -0.81 -26.04
N ALA A 177 -3.92 -0.72 -25.42
CA ALA A 177 -4.08 -0.27 -24.03
C ALA A 177 -3.23 -1.06 -22.99
N TYR A 178 -2.88 -2.32 -23.26
CA TYR A 178 -2.01 -3.09 -22.37
C TYR A 178 -0.56 -2.64 -22.46
N LYS A 179 -0.08 -2.29 -23.66
CA LYS A 179 1.21 -1.63 -23.84
C LYS A 179 1.21 -0.26 -23.16
N ASP A 180 0.13 0.50 -23.28
CA ASP A 180 0.01 1.81 -22.60
C ASP A 180 0.09 1.67 -21.08
N LEU A 181 -0.57 0.64 -20.51
CA LEU A 181 -0.43 0.29 -19.09
C LEU A 181 1.01 -0.06 -18.73
N TYR A 182 1.70 -0.89 -19.53
CA TYR A 182 3.11 -1.22 -19.28
C TYR A 182 4.01 0.03 -19.26
N GLU A 183 3.86 0.92 -20.25
CA GLU A 183 4.62 2.16 -20.33
C GLU A 183 4.32 3.10 -19.14
N ALA A 184 3.06 3.17 -18.71
CA ALA A 184 2.68 3.92 -17.52
C ALA A 184 3.34 3.38 -16.24
N LEU A 185 3.38 2.05 -16.06
CA LEU A 185 4.08 1.43 -14.94
C LEU A 185 5.59 1.72 -14.98
N LYS A 186 6.18 1.71 -16.17
CA LYS A 186 7.59 2.07 -16.39
C LYS A 186 7.89 3.52 -16.02
N GLN A 187 7.05 4.46 -16.44
CA GLN A 187 7.16 5.87 -16.08
C GLN A 187 7.01 6.08 -14.56
N ARG A 188 6.05 5.39 -13.94
CA ARG A 188 5.87 5.40 -12.49
C ARG A 188 7.11 4.90 -11.76
N LEU A 189 7.66 3.76 -12.16
CA LEU A 189 8.90 3.23 -11.60
C LEU A 189 10.02 4.28 -11.60
N GLU A 190 10.24 4.96 -12.72
CA GLU A 190 11.32 5.95 -12.85
C GLU A 190 11.09 7.18 -11.98
N MET A 191 9.85 7.70 -11.96
CA MET A 191 9.48 8.85 -11.14
C MET A 191 9.58 8.52 -9.64
N GLU A 192 8.96 7.42 -9.22
CA GLU A 192 8.91 6.99 -7.83
C GLU A 192 10.34 6.70 -7.32
N ALA A 193 11.19 6.01 -8.10
CA ALA A 193 12.58 5.74 -7.73
C ALA A 193 13.43 7.01 -7.60
N LYS A 194 13.20 8.03 -8.44
CA LYS A 194 13.90 9.32 -8.33
C LYS A 194 13.58 10.04 -7.03
N ILE A 195 12.30 10.06 -6.64
CA ILE A 195 11.84 10.67 -5.38
C ILE A 195 12.44 9.90 -4.20
N ALA A 196 12.29 8.58 -4.19
CA ALA A 196 12.84 7.72 -3.13
C ALA A 196 14.36 7.88 -2.96
N SER A 197 15.12 7.95 -4.07
CA SER A 197 16.57 8.16 -4.02
C SER A 197 16.96 9.51 -3.44
N THR A 198 16.17 10.55 -3.70
CA THR A 198 16.38 11.89 -3.12
C THR A 198 16.15 11.84 -1.61
N TRP A 199 15.03 11.26 -1.19
CA TRP A 199 14.70 11.08 0.22
C TRP A 199 15.76 10.28 0.98
N GLU A 200 16.23 9.15 0.44
CA GLU A 200 17.24 8.31 1.10
C GLU A 200 18.60 9.01 1.28
N LYS A 201 18.96 9.94 0.37
CA LYS A 201 20.18 10.77 0.52
C LYS A 201 20.04 11.80 1.63
N GLU A 202 18.87 12.40 1.78
CA GLU A 202 18.56 13.37 2.83
C GLU A 202 18.34 12.71 4.20
N HIS A 203 17.91 11.44 4.20
CA HIS A 203 17.59 10.66 5.39
C HIS A 203 18.39 9.35 5.42
N PRO A 204 19.72 9.41 5.56
CA PRO A 204 20.56 8.22 5.57
C PRO A 204 20.13 7.31 6.72
N LYS A 205 19.90 6.03 6.41
CA LYS A 205 19.54 5.01 7.41
C LYS A 205 20.66 4.97 8.46
N ARG A 206 20.32 5.13 9.73
CA ARG A 206 21.28 4.88 10.82
C ARG A 206 21.72 3.42 10.72
N THR A 207 22.99 3.20 10.42
CA THR A 207 23.60 1.87 10.48
C THR A 207 23.40 1.36 11.91
N LYS A 208 22.56 0.33 12.08
CA LYS A 208 22.53 -0.39 13.35
C LYS A 208 23.93 -0.97 13.52
N ALA A 209 24.63 -0.57 14.57
CA ALA A 209 25.82 -1.29 15.00
C ALA A 209 25.42 -2.77 15.13
N MET A 210 26.12 -3.65 14.40
CA MET A 210 25.96 -5.08 14.59
C MET A 210 26.28 -5.38 16.06
N LEU A 211 25.29 -5.92 16.77
CA LEU A 211 25.48 -6.61 18.04
C LEU A 211 25.96 -8.03 17.73
#